data_AF-A0A4R9PF03-F1
#
_entry.id   AF-A0A4R9PF03-F1
#
_cell.length_a   1.000
_cell.length_b   1.000
_cell.length_c   1.000
_cell.angle_alpha   90.00
_cell.angle_beta   90.00
_cell.angle_gamma   90.00
#
_symmetry.space_group_name_H-M   'P 1'
#
loop_
_entity.id
_entity.type
_entity.pdbx_description
1 polymer ?
#
loop_
_entity_poly.entity_id
_entity_poly.type
_entity_poly.pdbx_seq_one_letter_code
_entity_poly.pdbx_strand_id
1 'polypeptide(L)' 'ATEASKSDIGWGHQIRSYVLQPYQLVKDLRTGVASTSPSSVLDGDLDEFMEASLSHRIEGGAGEAVADLD' A
#
# COMPACT_ATOMS: atom_id res chain seq x y z
N ALA A 1 -15.40 -12.04 -14.86
CA ALA A 1 -15.31 -10.61 -15.25
C ALA A 1 -14.40 -9.83 -14.32
N THR A 2 -14.54 -9.96 -12.99
CA THR A 2 -13.73 -9.23 -11.99
C THR A 2 -12.23 -9.59 -11.96
N GLU A 3 -11.87 -10.81 -12.33
CA GLU A 3 -10.46 -11.24 -12.33
C GLU A 3 -9.66 -10.66 -13.51
N ALA A 4 -10.32 -10.31 -14.62
CA ALA A 4 -9.65 -9.82 -15.84
C ALA A 4 -9.05 -8.42 -15.68
N SER A 5 -9.47 -7.66 -14.67
CA SER A 5 -8.92 -6.33 -14.37
C SER A 5 -7.78 -6.36 -13.35
N LYS A 6 -7.43 -7.53 -12.80
CA LYS A 6 -6.32 -7.67 -11.85
C LYS A 6 -5.02 -7.89 -12.62
N SER A 7 -3.94 -7.31 -12.11
CA SER A 7 -2.60 -7.62 -12.60
C SER A 7 -2.18 -9.02 -12.16
N ASP A 8 -1.20 -9.60 -12.85
CA ASP A 8 -0.59 -10.87 -12.47
C ASP A 8 -0.03 -10.82 -11.04
N ILE A 9 -0.10 -11.95 -10.34
CA ILE A 9 0.45 -12.09 -8.99
C ILE A 9 1.95 -12.40 -9.12
N GLY A 10 2.73 -11.35 -9.37
CA GLY A 10 4.18 -11.39 -9.47
C GLY A 10 4.86 -10.45 -8.47
N TRP A 11 6.17 -10.62 -8.29
CA TRP A 11 6.99 -9.67 -7.54
C TRP A 11 6.94 -8.29 -8.20
N GLY A 12 6.75 -7.24 -7.40
CA GLY A 12 6.60 -5.86 -7.88
C GLY A 12 5.16 -5.45 -8.23
N HIS A 13 4.19 -6.38 -8.16
CA HIS A 13 2.77 -6.08 -8.38
C HIS A 13 1.97 -5.88 -7.08
N GLN A 14 2.64 -5.86 -5.93
CA GLN A 14 2.02 -5.58 -4.64
C GLN A 14 1.69 -4.09 -4.47
N ILE A 15 0.57 -3.78 -3.82
CA ILE A 15 0.19 -2.39 -3.51
C ILE A 15 0.72 -1.94 -2.14
N ARG A 16 1.04 -2.87 -1.25
CA ARG A 16 1.44 -2.59 0.13
C ARG A 16 2.30 -3.71 0.69
N SER A 17 3.38 -3.36 1.36
CA SER A 17 4.26 -4.28 2.07
C SER A 17 3.90 -4.30 3.55
N TYR A 18 3.83 -5.50 4.14
CA TYR A 18 3.63 -5.72 5.58
C TYR A 18 4.82 -6.52 6.11
N VAL A 19 5.70 -5.86 6.84
CA VAL A 19 6.80 -6.49 7.57
C VAL A 19 6.39 -6.60 9.02
N LEU A 20 6.29 -7.83 9.53
CA LEU A 20 5.86 -8.10 10.90
C LEU A 20 7.05 -8.37 11.83
N GLN A 21 8.16 -8.88 11.29
CA GLN A 21 9.36 -9.25 12.04
C GLN A 21 10.61 -9.12 11.14
N PRO A 22 11.80 -8.80 11.69
CA PRO A 22 12.05 -8.42 13.09
C PRO A 22 11.60 -6.99 13.42
N TYR A 23 11.43 -6.15 12.40
CA TYR A 23 10.87 -4.80 12.52
C TYR A 23 9.43 -4.79 12.03
N GLN A 24 8.63 -3.87 12.56
CA GLN A 24 7.22 -3.74 12.23
C GLN A 24 7.03 -2.51 11.36
N LEU A 25 6.59 -2.72 10.12
CA LEU A 25 6.34 -1.66 9.17
C LEU A 25 5.29 -2.08 8.15
N VAL A 26 4.31 -1.22 7.94
CA VAL A 26 3.38 -1.28 6.83
C VAL A 26 3.68 -0.11 5.91
N LYS A 27 3.84 -0.34 4.60
CA LYS A 27 4.12 0.72 3.62
C LYS A 27 3.26 0.54 2.37
N ASP A 28 2.42 1.52 2.05
CA ASP A 28 1.64 1.54 0.81
C ASP A 28 2.51 2.10 -0.33
N LEU A 29 2.74 1.27 -1.35
CA LEU A 29 3.63 1.57 -2.47
C LEU A 29 2.98 2.46 -3.53
N ARG A 30 1.70 2.79 -3.37
CA ARG A 30 1.00 3.71 -4.29
C ARG A 30 1.03 5.14 -3.80
N THR A 31 1.07 5.34 -2.48
CA THR A 31 0.92 6.66 -1.84
C THR A 31 2.09 7.04 -0.94
N GLY A 32 2.96 6.08 -0.57
CA GLY A 32 4.10 6.32 0.32
C GLY A 32 3.73 6.33 1.81
N VAL A 33 2.44 6.27 2.16
CA VAL A 33 1.97 6.22 3.55
C VAL A 33 2.51 4.98 4.24
N ALA A 34 2.98 5.15 5.47
CA ALA A 34 3.55 4.08 6.27
C ALA A 34 3.04 4.12 7.71
N SER A 35 2.88 2.93 8.30
CA SER A 35 2.48 2.75 9.70
C SER A 35 3.45 1.79 10.41
N THR A 36 3.82 2.12 11.63
CA THR A 36 4.68 1.31 12.49
C THR A 36 3.92 0.28 13.33
N SER A 37 2.58 0.24 13.20
CA SER A 37 1.71 -0.63 13.99
C SER A 37 0.91 -1.60 13.11
N PRO A 38 1.54 -2.65 12.53
CA PRO A 38 0.87 -3.63 11.68
C PRO A 38 -0.35 -4.29 12.34
N SER A 39 -0.32 -4.54 13.64
CA SER A 39 -1.46 -5.13 14.37
C SER A 39 -2.72 -4.27 14.22
N SER A 40 -2.63 -2.96 14.45
CA SER A 40 -3.77 -2.03 14.29
C SER A 40 -4.28 -2.00 12.86
N VAL A 41 -3.37 -2.01 11.89
CA VAL A 41 -3.73 -2.02 10.47
C VAL A 41 -4.46 -3.32 10.09
N LEU A 42 -3.99 -4.46 10.62
CA LEU A 42 -4.64 -5.77 10.43
C LEU A 42 -5.98 -5.86 11.16
N ASP A 43 -6.14 -5.12 12.27
CA ASP A 43 -7.40 -4.99 13.02
C ASP A 43 -8.39 -4.01 12.38
N GLY A 44 -8.03 -3.37 11.27
CA GLY A 44 -8.95 -2.57 10.44
C GLY A 44 -8.68 -1.07 10.42
N ASP A 45 -7.60 -0.60 11.04
CA ASP A 45 -7.15 0.80 10.98
C ASP A 45 -6.58 1.12 9.58
N LEU A 46 -7.48 1.29 8.61
CA LEU A 46 -7.17 1.46 7.18
C LEU A 46 -7.46 2.86 6.64
N ASP A 47 -8.07 3.73 7.46
CA ASP A 47 -8.60 5.02 7.02
C ASP A 47 -7.52 5.90 6.39
N GLU A 48 -6.36 6.02 7.03
CA GLU A 48 -5.23 6.80 6.52
C GLU A 48 -4.79 6.36 5.11
N PHE A 49 -4.77 5.05 4.85
CA PHE A 49 -4.39 4.54 3.54
C PHE A 49 -5.48 4.74 2.48
N MET A 50 -6.75 4.68 2.88
CA MET A 50 -7.88 4.92 1.99
C MET A 50 -7.96 6.38 1.58
N GLU A 51 -7.83 7.30 2.54
CA GLU A 51 -7.82 8.74 2.31
C GLU A 51 -6.66 9.15 1.41
N ALA A 52 -5.45 8.64 1.68
CA ALA A 52 -4.29 8.90 0.83
C ALA A 52 -4.51 8.36 -0.60
N SER A 53 -5.07 7.16 -0.75
CA SER A 53 -5.38 6.58 -2.06
C SER A 53 -6.40 7.39 -2.84
N LEU A 54 -7.41 7.96 -2.17
CA LEU A 54 -8.43 8.78 -2.81
C LEU A 54 -7.86 10.15 -3.21
N SER A 55 -7.11 10.78 -2.31
CA SER A 55 -6.45 12.07 -2.55
C SER A 55 -5.48 11.97 -3.73
N HIS A 56 -4.62 10.95 -3.73
CA HIS A 56 -3.68 10.68 -4.82
C HIS A 56 -4.36 10.48 -6.18
N ARG A 57 -5.55 9.87 -6.20
CA ARG A 57 -6.36 9.72 -7.42
C ARG A 57 -6.94 11.05 -7.90
N ILE A 58 -7.37 11.92 -6.98
CA ILE A 58 -7.97 13.22 -7.31
C ILE A 58 -6.91 14.20 -7.82
N GLU A 59 -5.73 14.20 -7.23
CA GLU A 59 -4.62 15.10 -7.57
C GLU A 59 -3.94 14.75 -8.90
N GLY A 60 -4.38 13.67 -9.57
CA GLY A 60 -3.77 13.23 -10.82
C GLY A 60 -2.36 12.66 -10.61
N GLY A 61 -2.07 12.18 -9.40
CA GLY A 61 -0.84 11.49 -9.04
C GLY A 61 -0.66 10.23 -9.87
N ALA A 62 -0.15 10.41 -11.07
CA ALA A 62 0.38 9.35 -11.91
C ALA A 62 1.91 9.44 -11.82
N GLY A 63 2.51 8.67 -10.91
CA GLY A 63 3.82 8.11 -11.22
C GLY A 63 5.04 8.50 -10.38
N GLU A 64 4.90 8.94 -9.13
CA GLU A 64 6.07 8.82 -8.23
C GLU A 64 6.15 7.36 -7.79
N ALA A 65 7.12 6.62 -8.34
CA ALA A 65 7.35 5.23 -7.96
C ALA A 65 7.86 5.19 -6.52
N VAL A 66 6.98 4.82 -5.58
CA VAL A 66 7.40 4.59 -4.20
C VAL A 66 8.18 3.28 -4.18
N ALA A 67 9.48 3.38 -3.95
CA ALA A 67 10.34 2.22 -3.78
C ALA A 67 9.84 1.35 -2.61
N ASP A 68 9.81 0.04 -2.82
CA ASP A 68 9.65 -0.92 -1.71
C ASP A 68 10.90 -0.90 -0.81
N LEU A 69 10.85 -1.60 0.32
CA LEU A 69 12.00 -1.79 1.21
C LEU A 69 13.04 -2.66 0.50
N ASP A 70 14.29 -2.20 0.46
CA ASP A 70 15.45 -2.99 -0.01
C ASP A 70 15.81 -4.13 0.96
#